data_AF-T0FPM1-F1
#
_entry.id   AF-T0FPM1-F1
#
_cell.length_a   1.000
_cell.length_b   1.000
_cell.length_c   1.000
_cell.angle_alpha   90.00
_cell.angle_beta   90.00
_cell.angle_gamma   90.00
#
_symmetry.space_group_name_H-M   'P 1'
#
loop_
_entity.id
_entity.type
_entity.pdbx_description
1 polymer ?
#
loop_
_entity_poly.entity_id
_entity_poly.type
_entity_poly.pdbx_seq_one_letter_code
_entity_poly.pdbx_strand_id
1 'polypeptide(L)'
;MSWKKLVLYVSIFSILLCHGLNAYQEDGHFYTVQTVLNNFQTSSPLTKEETALVAFCTQLPDEVPELDAISVYQKFALKYPLDYTRWVFTDQGSPEILGRMAEIQQLLHGLTGGNSEHLRNVVIVTLDRLRTELTSKKEKSPEKLCALGFAFHLLGDSFAHRKLLNSKKMYPTGRGHASDMTLPDHPVYNDDRVLEWEKYAKGIPGLFRSDLKEIVIKDDFQKARKLTGNNYPWHCIFGRKCEDRLRKILLHRLKESDSFPKYNPIQKDRYPAANCQEYVQRVVEQKDIPFTPDCGKSWKIYKQVSLDVWKRLGYFQDENSRKQIQLYGGDDLWQNL
;
A
#
# COMPACT_ATOMS: atom_id res chain seq x y z
N MET A 1 23.90 -9.48 -32.68
CA MET A 1 22.69 -9.66 -31.84
C MET A 1 21.51 -9.93 -32.79
N SER A 2 20.75 -11.01 -32.59
CA SER A 2 19.64 -11.37 -33.52
C SER A 2 18.53 -10.32 -33.52
N TRP A 3 17.96 -10.01 -34.69
CA TRP A 3 16.84 -9.05 -34.86
C TRP A 3 15.65 -9.37 -33.94
N LYS A 4 15.41 -10.66 -33.67
CA LYS A 4 14.36 -11.10 -32.73
C LYS A 4 14.66 -10.69 -31.28
N LYS A 5 15.94 -10.70 -30.86
CA LYS A 5 16.35 -10.20 -29.54
C LYS A 5 16.20 -8.69 -29.46
N LEU A 6 16.58 -7.96 -30.53
CA LEU A 6 16.46 -6.50 -30.57
C LEU A 6 14.99 -6.05 -30.46
N VAL A 7 14.07 -6.68 -31.18
CA VAL A 7 12.63 -6.37 -31.11
C VAL A 7 12.05 -6.72 -29.73
N LEU A 8 12.46 -7.84 -29.12
CA LEU A 8 12.04 -8.17 -27.76
C LEU A 8 12.52 -7.12 -26.74
N TYR A 9 13.78 -6.71 -26.82
CA TYR A 9 14.32 -5.66 -25.95
C TYR A 9 13.62 -4.32 -26.17
N VAL A 10 13.36 -3.91 -27.42
CA VAL A 10 12.67 -2.65 -27.72
C VAL A 10 11.20 -2.67 -27.26
N SER A 11 10.51 -3.80 -27.37
CA SER A 11 9.14 -3.95 -26.85
C SER A 11 9.09 -3.95 -25.32
N ILE A 12 10.03 -4.64 -24.65
CA ILE A 12 10.19 -4.58 -23.19
C ILE A 12 10.51 -3.14 -22.75
N PHE A 13 11.41 -2.46 -23.45
CA PHE A 13 11.78 -1.08 -23.17
C PHE A 13 10.61 -0.11 -23.37
N SER A 14 9.77 -0.31 -24.39
CA SER A 14 8.58 0.50 -24.65
C SER A 14 7.48 0.28 -23.61
N ILE A 15 7.32 -0.94 -23.10
CA ILE A 15 6.41 -1.25 -21.99
C ILE A 15 6.93 -0.62 -20.69
N LEU A 16 8.22 -0.73 -20.40
CA LEU A 16 8.85 -0.11 -19.22
C LEU A 16 8.75 1.43 -19.25
N LEU A 17 8.92 2.06 -20.41
CA LEU A 17 8.82 3.52 -20.58
C LEU A 17 7.41 4.07 -20.36
N CYS A 18 6.35 3.32 -20.72
CA CYS A 18 4.97 3.75 -20.47
C CYS A 18 4.56 3.71 -18.99
N HIS A 19 5.31 2.98 -18.14
CA HIS A 19 5.02 2.89 -16.69
C HIS A 19 5.88 3.87 -15.86
N GLY A 20 6.83 4.57 -16.48
CA GLY A 20 7.74 5.51 -15.79
C GLY A 20 7.20 6.92 -15.58
N LEU A 21 5.98 7.23 -16.04
CA LEU A 21 5.37 8.55 -15.87
C LEU A 21 4.51 8.57 -14.60
N ASN A 22 5.13 8.88 -13.46
CA ASN A 22 4.48 9.24 -12.18
C ASN A 22 3.27 8.36 -11.84
N ALA A 23 3.41 7.05 -11.97
CA ALA A 23 2.26 6.16 -12.02
C ALA A 23 1.48 6.06 -10.69
N TYR A 24 2.06 6.53 -9.59
CA TYR A 24 1.54 6.41 -8.23
C TYR A 24 1.98 7.64 -7.42
N GLN A 25 1.06 8.29 -6.70
CA GLN A 25 1.39 9.42 -5.82
C GLN A 25 1.48 8.98 -4.36
N GLU A 26 2.56 9.41 -3.71
CA GLU A 26 3.36 8.58 -2.79
C GLU A 26 3.04 8.77 -1.29
N ASP A 27 1.90 9.35 -0.91
CA ASP A 27 1.67 9.71 0.50
C ASP A 27 0.24 9.55 1.03
N GLY A 28 -0.68 9.05 0.21
CA GLY A 28 -2.09 8.90 0.58
C GLY A 28 -2.30 7.96 1.79
N HIS A 29 -1.53 6.88 1.85
CA HIS A 29 -1.57 5.91 2.95
C HIS A 29 -1.12 6.54 4.27
N PHE A 30 0.05 7.22 4.26
CA PHE A 30 0.59 7.90 5.44
C PHE A 30 -0.42 8.88 6.06
N TYR A 31 -0.87 9.86 5.28
CA TYR A 31 -1.70 10.94 5.82
C TYR A 31 -3.09 10.47 6.23
N THR A 32 -3.66 9.49 5.53
CA THR A 32 -4.97 8.94 5.90
C THR A 32 -4.88 8.22 7.24
N VAL A 33 -3.93 7.30 7.41
CA VAL A 33 -3.77 6.52 8.65
C VAL A 33 -3.38 7.42 9.81
N GLN A 34 -2.41 8.32 9.63
CA GLN A 34 -1.99 9.27 10.66
C GLN A 34 -3.17 10.13 11.13
N THR A 35 -3.98 10.66 10.20
CA THR A 35 -5.13 11.51 10.52
C THR A 35 -6.18 10.73 11.29
N VAL A 36 -6.54 9.54 10.81
CA VAL A 36 -7.61 8.75 11.41
C VAL A 36 -7.24 8.26 12.81
N LEU A 37 -6.05 7.69 12.99
CA LEU A 37 -5.60 7.16 14.29
C LEU A 37 -5.46 8.25 15.37
N ASN A 38 -5.16 9.50 14.99
CA ASN A 38 -5.10 10.64 15.91
C ASN A 38 -6.45 11.29 16.21
N ASN A 39 -7.53 10.88 15.54
CA ASN A 39 -8.83 11.55 15.62
C ASN A 39 -9.99 10.61 15.96
N PHE A 40 -9.73 9.63 16.81
CA PHE A 40 -10.78 8.84 17.46
C PHE A 40 -11.58 9.67 18.48
N GLN A 41 -12.86 9.34 18.66
CA GLN A 41 -13.71 9.94 19.69
C GLN A 41 -13.27 9.53 21.09
N THR A 42 -12.85 8.27 21.24
CA THR A 42 -12.25 7.75 22.47
C THR A 42 -10.73 7.80 22.39
N SER A 43 -10.06 7.66 23.53
CA SER A 43 -8.60 7.56 23.56
C SER A 43 -8.13 6.38 22.70
N SER A 44 -7.21 6.64 21.78
CA SER A 44 -6.54 5.59 21.01
C SER A 44 -5.73 4.68 21.95
N PRO A 45 -5.73 3.35 21.73
CA PRO A 45 -4.83 2.44 22.47
C PRO A 45 -3.36 2.58 22.04
N LEU A 46 -3.08 3.40 21.03
CA LEU A 46 -1.75 3.75 20.56
C LEU A 46 -1.36 5.14 21.06
N THR A 47 -0.11 5.34 21.47
CA THR A 47 0.44 6.68 21.73
C THR A 47 0.62 7.47 20.43
N LYS A 48 0.93 8.77 20.53
CA LYS A 48 1.25 9.60 19.35
C LYS A 48 2.47 9.06 18.60
N GLU A 49 3.49 8.61 19.34
CA GLU A 49 4.72 8.02 18.81
C GLU A 49 4.45 6.68 18.11
N GLU A 50 3.64 5.81 18.74
CA GLU A 50 3.22 4.54 18.15
C GLU A 50 2.39 4.76 16.88
N THR A 51 1.50 5.76 16.90
CA THR A 51 0.70 6.16 15.73
C THR A 51 1.59 6.66 14.59
N ALA A 52 2.59 7.49 14.89
CA ALA A 52 3.55 7.98 13.90
C ALA A 52 4.34 6.83 13.25
N LEU A 53 4.76 5.84 14.03
CA LEU A 53 5.44 4.65 13.51
C LEU A 53 4.51 3.81 12.62
N VAL A 54 3.26 3.57 13.05
CA VAL A 54 2.28 2.81 12.26
C VAL A 54 2.02 3.51 10.94
N ALA A 55 1.80 4.83 10.95
CA ALA A 55 1.56 5.61 9.74
C ALA A 55 2.79 5.60 8.81
N PHE A 56 4.00 5.78 9.35
CA PHE A 56 5.24 5.66 8.58
C PHE A 56 5.35 4.29 7.90
N CYS A 57 5.16 3.20 8.65
CA CYS A 57 5.19 1.85 8.10
C CYS A 57 4.02 1.52 7.17
N THR A 58 2.96 2.33 7.14
CA THR A 58 1.89 2.23 6.14
C THR A 58 2.35 2.76 4.78
N GLN A 59 3.31 3.68 4.76
CA GLN A 59 3.86 4.25 3.53
C GLN A 59 5.11 3.53 3.04
N LEU A 60 5.86 2.93 3.97
CA LEU A 60 7.10 2.23 3.69
C LEU A 60 7.04 1.24 2.51
N PRO A 61 5.95 0.47 2.28
CA PRO A 61 5.84 -0.40 1.11
C PRO A 61 6.03 0.31 -0.25
N ASP A 62 5.61 1.56 -0.39
CA ASP A 62 5.76 2.32 -1.63
C ASP A 62 7.10 3.08 -1.72
N GLU A 63 7.86 3.12 -0.62
CA GLU A 63 9.08 3.93 -0.52
C GLU A 63 10.36 3.13 -0.70
N VAL A 64 10.32 1.82 -0.46
CA VAL A 64 11.51 0.97 -0.44
C VAL A 64 11.45 -0.12 -1.53
N PRO A 65 12.53 -0.31 -2.33
CA PRO A 65 12.50 -1.19 -3.50
C PRO A 65 12.13 -2.66 -3.23
N GLU A 66 12.37 -3.16 -2.02
CA GLU A 66 12.10 -4.56 -1.67
C GLU A 66 10.61 -4.85 -1.43
N LEU A 67 9.85 -3.81 -1.10
CA LEU A 67 8.43 -3.88 -0.78
C LEU A 67 7.55 -3.22 -1.86
N ASP A 68 8.13 -2.38 -2.71
CA ASP A 68 7.39 -1.68 -3.78
C ASP A 68 7.00 -2.63 -4.93
N ALA A 69 5.70 -2.70 -5.21
CA ALA A 69 5.12 -3.48 -6.30
C ALA A 69 5.80 -3.27 -7.66
N ILE A 70 6.23 -2.03 -7.95
CA ILE A 70 6.84 -1.68 -9.24
C ILE A 70 8.30 -2.09 -9.28
N SER A 71 9.05 -1.79 -8.24
CA SER A 71 10.47 -2.16 -8.11
C SER A 71 10.66 -3.67 -8.21
N VAL A 72 9.82 -4.47 -7.52
CA VAL A 72 9.90 -5.93 -7.61
C VAL A 72 9.52 -6.45 -9.00
N TYR A 73 8.55 -5.81 -9.66
CA TYR A 73 8.14 -6.13 -11.03
C TYR A 73 9.24 -5.81 -12.06
N GLN A 74 9.83 -4.61 -11.97
CA GLN A 74 10.91 -4.18 -12.86
C GLN A 74 12.16 -5.05 -12.69
N LYS A 75 12.54 -5.34 -11.44
CA LYS A 75 13.66 -6.23 -11.13
C LYS A 75 13.45 -7.63 -11.73
N PHE A 76 12.22 -8.16 -11.64
CA PHE A 76 11.87 -9.43 -12.28
C PHE A 76 11.98 -9.36 -13.81
N ALA A 77 11.37 -8.36 -14.44
CA ALA A 77 11.39 -8.19 -15.90
C ALA A 77 12.82 -8.07 -16.47
N LEU A 78 13.71 -7.38 -15.75
CA LEU A 78 15.11 -7.20 -16.14
C LEU A 78 15.95 -8.46 -15.92
N LYS A 79 15.79 -9.14 -14.77
CA LYS A 79 16.61 -10.30 -14.39
C LYS A 79 16.17 -11.59 -15.10
N TYR A 80 14.89 -11.75 -15.39
CA TYR A 80 14.30 -12.97 -15.95
C TYR A 80 13.34 -12.68 -17.14
N PRO A 81 13.83 -12.11 -18.25
CA PRO A 81 12.97 -11.62 -19.34
C PRO A 81 12.16 -12.73 -20.05
N LEU A 82 12.67 -13.96 -20.11
CA LEU A 82 11.96 -15.10 -20.71
C LEU A 82 10.83 -15.59 -19.81
N ASP A 83 11.09 -15.72 -18.51
CA ASP A 83 10.06 -16.06 -17.52
C ASP A 83 9.02 -14.96 -17.42
N TYR A 84 9.43 -13.70 -17.50
CA TYR A 84 8.54 -12.55 -17.59
C TYR A 84 7.61 -12.66 -18.80
N THR A 85 8.18 -12.91 -19.98
CA THR A 85 7.41 -13.07 -21.22
C THR A 85 6.41 -14.22 -21.08
N ARG A 86 6.87 -15.37 -20.56
CA ARG A 86 6.00 -16.52 -20.31
C ARG A 86 4.86 -16.15 -19.37
N TRP A 87 5.19 -15.54 -18.23
CA TRP A 87 4.20 -15.13 -17.25
C TRP A 87 3.17 -14.15 -17.82
N VAL A 88 3.59 -13.13 -18.58
CA VAL A 88 2.69 -12.16 -19.24
C VAL A 88 1.68 -12.85 -20.17
N PHE A 89 2.10 -13.88 -20.91
CA PHE A 89 1.25 -14.52 -21.91
C PHE A 89 0.47 -15.73 -21.42
N THR A 90 0.95 -16.42 -20.38
CA THR A 90 0.35 -17.68 -19.92
C THR A 90 -0.12 -17.66 -18.47
N ASP A 91 0.14 -16.59 -17.73
CA ASP A 91 -0.05 -16.51 -16.28
C ASP A 91 0.74 -17.59 -15.50
N GLN A 92 1.78 -18.19 -16.10
CA GLN A 92 2.58 -19.27 -15.49
C GLN A 92 4.05 -18.87 -15.28
N GLY A 93 4.63 -19.35 -14.18
CA GLY A 93 6.09 -19.40 -13.98
C GLY A 93 6.45 -20.05 -12.65
N SER A 94 7.74 -20.14 -12.34
CA SER A 94 8.20 -20.85 -11.15
C SER A 94 7.97 -20.03 -9.87
N PRO A 95 7.62 -20.68 -8.75
CA PRO A 95 7.52 -20.01 -7.45
C PRO A 95 8.83 -19.36 -7.01
N GLU A 96 9.97 -19.92 -7.39
CA GLU A 96 11.30 -19.38 -7.06
C GLU A 96 11.56 -18.02 -7.74
N ILE A 97 11.06 -17.84 -8.95
CA ILE A 97 11.32 -16.63 -9.75
C ILE A 97 10.20 -15.59 -9.54
N LEU A 98 8.95 -16.05 -9.59
CA LEU A 98 7.77 -15.16 -9.53
C LEU A 98 7.22 -14.98 -8.12
N GLY A 99 7.50 -15.91 -7.21
CA GLY A 99 6.84 -15.98 -5.91
C GLY A 99 7.09 -14.74 -5.06
N ARG A 100 8.28 -14.12 -5.17
CA ARG A 100 8.58 -12.86 -4.47
C ARG A 100 7.73 -11.69 -4.97
N MET A 101 7.64 -11.49 -6.28
CA MET A 101 6.80 -10.45 -6.87
C MET A 101 5.34 -10.69 -6.50
N ALA A 102 4.87 -11.94 -6.64
CA ALA A 102 3.51 -12.32 -6.28
C ALA A 102 3.20 -12.06 -4.80
N GLU A 103 4.12 -12.43 -3.92
CA GLU A 103 4.00 -12.24 -2.48
C GLU A 103 3.85 -10.75 -2.13
N ILE A 104 4.73 -9.89 -2.64
CA ILE A 104 4.66 -8.46 -2.39
C ILE A 104 3.36 -7.88 -2.97
N GLN A 105 3.06 -8.19 -4.23
CA GLN A 105 1.91 -7.60 -4.90
C GLN A 105 0.56 -8.10 -4.35
N GLN A 106 0.46 -9.35 -3.90
CA GLN A 106 -0.78 -9.90 -3.34
C GLN A 106 -0.92 -9.61 -1.85
N LEU A 107 0.17 -9.74 -1.08
CA LEU A 107 0.12 -9.58 0.37
C LEU A 107 0.33 -8.14 0.82
N LEU A 108 1.01 -7.25 0.08
CA LEU A 108 1.06 -5.82 0.46
C LEU A 108 0.12 -5.00 -0.39
N HIS A 109 0.14 -5.20 -1.70
CA HIS A 109 -0.54 -4.28 -2.61
C HIS A 109 -1.93 -4.74 -3.07
N GLY A 110 -2.44 -5.88 -2.60
CA GLY A 110 -3.79 -6.33 -2.92
C GLY A 110 -4.05 -6.59 -4.41
N LEU A 111 -3.00 -6.71 -5.24
CA LEU A 111 -3.06 -6.99 -6.68
C LEU A 111 -3.36 -8.48 -6.89
N THR A 112 -4.55 -8.89 -6.47
CA THR A 112 -4.95 -10.29 -6.36
C THR A 112 -5.78 -10.80 -7.54
N GLY A 113 -6.22 -9.91 -8.44
CA GLY A 113 -7.10 -10.25 -9.57
C GLY A 113 -8.49 -10.80 -9.21
N GLY A 114 -8.69 -11.19 -7.95
CA GLY A 114 -9.85 -11.89 -7.44
C GLY A 114 -10.90 -10.96 -6.86
N ASN A 115 -11.75 -11.50 -5.98
CA ASN A 115 -12.86 -10.77 -5.39
C ASN A 115 -12.37 -9.72 -4.37
N SER A 116 -12.81 -8.48 -4.54
CA SER A 116 -12.41 -7.35 -3.70
C SER A 116 -12.93 -7.42 -2.25
N GLU A 117 -14.14 -7.92 -2.03
CA GLU A 117 -14.73 -8.08 -0.69
C GLU A 117 -14.00 -9.19 0.08
N HIS A 118 -13.63 -10.27 -0.61
CA HIS A 118 -12.84 -11.33 -0.02
C HIS A 118 -11.47 -10.83 0.44
N LEU A 119 -10.74 -10.10 -0.42
CA LEU A 119 -9.49 -9.46 -0.01
C LEU A 119 -9.72 -8.56 1.20
N ARG A 120 -10.73 -7.68 1.16
CA ARG A 120 -11.02 -6.77 2.27
C ARG A 120 -11.28 -7.50 3.58
N ASN A 121 -12.00 -8.63 3.54
CA ASN A 121 -12.22 -9.47 4.70
C ASN A 121 -10.91 -10.06 5.25
N VAL A 122 -10.03 -10.55 4.37
CA VAL A 122 -8.68 -11.01 4.76
C VAL A 122 -7.91 -9.89 5.46
N VAL A 123 -7.93 -8.67 4.92
CA VAL A 123 -7.23 -7.54 5.52
C VAL A 123 -7.79 -7.18 6.90
N ILE A 124 -9.12 -7.09 7.02
CA ILE A 124 -9.78 -6.76 8.29
C ILE A 124 -9.43 -7.79 9.37
N VAL A 125 -9.44 -9.09 9.04
CA VAL A 125 -9.09 -10.15 9.99
C VAL A 125 -7.58 -10.13 10.32
N THR A 126 -6.73 -9.77 9.36
CA THR A 126 -5.27 -9.61 9.58
C THR A 126 -4.98 -8.44 10.53
N LEU A 127 -5.62 -7.29 10.28
CA LEU A 127 -5.55 -6.12 11.14
C LEU A 127 -6.06 -6.42 12.55
N ASP A 128 -7.21 -7.09 12.68
CA ASP A 128 -7.79 -7.43 13.99
C ASP A 128 -6.85 -8.35 14.79
N ARG A 129 -6.18 -9.31 14.15
CA ARG A 129 -5.18 -10.17 14.80
C ARG A 129 -3.96 -9.40 15.27
N LEU A 130 -3.33 -8.62 14.39
CA LEU A 130 -2.15 -7.81 14.72
C LEU A 130 -2.46 -6.81 15.83
N ARG A 131 -3.62 -6.12 15.73
CA ARG A 131 -4.11 -5.19 16.74
C ARG A 131 -4.33 -5.88 18.08
N THR A 132 -5.04 -7.01 18.11
CA THR A 132 -5.36 -7.72 19.37
C THR A 132 -4.09 -8.13 20.10
N GLU A 133 -3.11 -8.66 19.37
CA GLU A 133 -1.81 -9.02 19.94
C GLU A 133 -1.06 -7.79 20.50
N LEU A 134 -1.13 -6.65 19.83
CA LEU A 134 -0.54 -5.39 20.30
C LEU A 134 -1.25 -4.84 21.55
N THR A 135 -2.58 -4.82 21.57
CA THR A 135 -3.37 -4.25 22.67
C THR A 135 -3.39 -5.10 23.93
N SER A 136 -3.01 -6.38 23.83
CA SER A 136 -2.90 -7.30 24.97
C SER A 136 -1.58 -7.19 25.72
N LYS A 137 -0.60 -6.42 25.22
CA LYS A 137 0.73 -6.25 25.82
C LYS A 137 0.94 -4.83 26.32
N LYS A 138 1.65 -4.70 27.45
CA LYS A 138 1.99 -3.39 28.04
C LYS A 138 3.03 -2.63 27.20
N GLU A 139 4.01 -3.36 26.66
CA GLU A 139 5.01 -2.85 25.73
C GLU A 139 4.77 -3.41 24.34
N LYS A 140 4.80 -2.53 23.34
CA LYS A 140 4.58 -2.85 21.94
C LYS A 140 5.92 -2.78 21.22
N SER A 141 6.36 -3.87 20.60
CA SER A 141 7.63 -3.83 19.87
C SER A 141 7.48 -3.00 18.58
N PRO A 142 8.51 -2.23 18.18
CA PRO A 142 8.47 -1.46 16.93
C PRO A 142 8.13 -2.31 15.70
N GLU A 143 8.59 -3.57 15.65
CA GLU A 143 8.34 -4.48 14.53
C GLU A 143 6.86 -4.86 14.41
N LYS A 144 6.16 -5.02 15.53
CA LYS A 144 4.73 -5.34 15.52
C LYS A 144 3.88 -4.13 15.14
N LEU A 145 4.26 -2.95 15.60
CA LEU A 145 3.64 -1.70 15.17
C LEU A 145 3.87 -1.47 13.67
N CYS A 146 5.07 -1.76 13.17
CA CYS A 146 5.37 -1.65 11.76
C CYS A 146 4.61 -2.68 10.91
N ALA A 147 4.49 -3.93 11.39
CA ALA A 147 3.65 -4.95 10.77
C ALA A 147 2.16 -4.55 10.73
N LEU A 148 1.66 -3.85 11.76
CA LEU A 148 0.32 -3.27 11.74
C LEU A 148 0.20 -2.18 10.66
N GLY A 149 1.24 -1.37 10.45
CA GLY A 149 1.34 -0.41 9.34
C GLY A 149 1.22 -1.09 7.96
N PHE A 150 1.93 -2.19 7.73
CA PHE A 150 1.79 -2.98 6.49
C PHE A 150 0.35 -3.49 6.26
N ALA A 151 -0.35 -3.87 7.33
CA ALA A 151 -1.74 -4.28 7.23
C ALA A 151 -2.69 -3.10 6.91
N PHE A 152 -2.38 -1.88 7.39
CA PHE A 152 -3.12 -0.68 7.02
C PHE A 152 -2.85 -0.24 5.58
N HIS A 153 -1.62 -0.46 5.09
CA HIS A 153 -1.27 -0.25 3.69
C HIS A 153 -2.16 -1.12 2.79
N LEU A 154 -2.17 -2.44 3.03
CA LEU A 154 -3.03 -3.36 2.29
C LEU A 154 -4.53 -3.01 2.45
N LEU A 155 -4.95 -2.44 3.59
CA LEU A 155 -6.33 -1.99 3.74
C LEU A 155 -6.66 -0.86 2.78
N GLY A 156 -5.79 0.14 2.68
CA GLY A 156 -5.92 1.20 1.67
C GLY A 156 -6.00 0.60 0.26
N ASP A 157 -5.11 -0.32 -0.06
CA ASP A 157 -5.05 -0.96 -1.38
C ASP A 157 -6.27 -1.83 -1.70
N SER A 158 -6.93 -2.41 -0.70
CA SER A 158 -8.20 -3.12 -0.87
C SER A 158 -9.35 -2.22 -1.34
N PHE A 159 -9.20 -0.90 -1.22
CA PHE A 159 -10.09 0.10 -1.82
C PHE A 159 -9.49 0.70 -3.09
N ALA A 160 -8.17 0.98 -3.06
CA ALA A 160 -7.42 1.60 -4.15
C ALA A 160 -7.48 0.74 -5.42
N HIS A 161 -6.97 -0.49 -5.31
CA HIS A 161 -6.69 -1.39 -6.44
C HIS A 161 -7.87 -2.25 -6.88
N ARG A 162 -9.09 -1.71 -6.82
CA ARG A 162 -10.25 -2.31 -7.49
C ARG A 162 -10.37 -1.77 -8.90
N LYS A 163 -10.78 -2.65 -9.83
CA LYS A 163 -10.98 -2.26 -11.22
C LYS A 163 -12.05 -1.17 -11.31
N LEU A 164 -11.75 -0.08 -12.03
CA LEU A 164 -12.68 1.04 -12.17
C LEU A 164 -14.00 0.60 -12.82
N LEU A 165 -13.94 -0.25 -13.85
CA LEU A 165 -15.12 -0.78 -14.54
C LEU A 165 -15.80 -1.96 -13.82
N ASN A 166 -15.16 -2.54 -12.81
CA ASN A 166 -15.73 -3.64 -12.03
C ASN A 166 -15.16 -3.65 -10.61
N SER A 167 -15.77 -2.85 -9.74
CA SER A 167 -15.32 -2.70 -8.36
C SER A 167 -15.38 -3.99 -7.54
N LYS A 168 -16.06 -5.05 -8.02
CA LYS A 168 -16.04 -6.36 -7.35
C LYS A 168 -14.75 -7.12 -7.56
N LYS A 169 -13.88 -6.71 -8.50
CA LYS A 169 -12.60 -7.35 -8.81
C LYS A 169 -11.40 -6.47 -8.48
N MET A 170 -10.36 -7.10 -7.96
CA MET A 170 -9.04 -6.50 -7.80
C MET A 170 -8.28 -6.48 -9.12
N TYR A 171 -7.28 -5.62 -9.24
CA TYR A 171 -6.30 -5.70 -10.31
C TYR A 171 -5.43 -6.95 -10.17
N PRO A 172 -5.00 -7.57 -11.28
CA PRO A 172 -4.20 -8.79 -11.23
C PRO A 172 -2.76 -8.50 -10.81
N THR A 173 -2.11 -9.53 -10.24
CA THR A 173 -0.66 -9.55 -10.04
C THR A 173 0.05 -9.26 -11.36
N GLY A 174 1.19 -8.60 -11.22
CA GLY A 174 2.19 -8.25 -12.20
C GLY A 174 1.86 -6.97 -12.94
N ARG A 175 0.88 -6.98 -13.86
CA ARG A 175 0.55 -5.75 -14.61
C ARG A 175 -0.24 -4.73 -13.77
N GLY A 176 -0.77 -5.14 -12.62
CA GLY A 176 -1.56 -4.27 -11.75
C GLY A 176 -2.69 -3.58 -12.53
N HIS A 177 -2.79 -2.28 -12.35
CA HIS A 177 -3.74 -1.41 -13.06
C HIS A 177 -3.13 -0.61 -14.20
N ALA A 178 -2.13 -1.16 -14.89
CA ALA A 178 -1.58 -0.54 -16.09
C ALA A 178 -2.64 -0.11 -17.11
N SER A 179 -3.78 -0.82 -17.20
CA SER A 179 -4.91 -0.45 -18.08
C SER A 179 -5.63 0.84 -17.68
N ASP A 180 -5.59 1.18 -16.39
CA ASP A 180 -6.29 2.32 -15.80
C ASP A 180 -5.30 3.40 -15.34
N MET A 181 -4.04 3.31 -15.79
CA MET A 181 -2.96 4.24 -15.46
C MET A 181 -2.85 4.45 -13.95
N THR A 182 -2.83 5.69 -13.47
CA THR A 182 -2.65 6.06 -12.05
C THR A 182 -3.98 6.30 -11.34
N LEU A 183 -5.09 6.28 -12.09
CA LEU A 183 -6.42 6.66 -11.60
C LEU A 183 -6.86 5.94 -10.32
N PRO A 184 -6.56 4.64 -10.12
CA PRO A 184 -6.87 3.95 -8.87
C PRO A 184 -6.23 4.60 -7.63
N ASP A 185 -5.08 5.27 -7.78
CA ASP A 185 -4.30 5.84 -6.66
C ASP A 185 -4.71 7.27 -6.32
N HIS A 186 -5.73 7.80 -7.00
CA HIS A 186 -6.23 9.15 -6.82
C HIS A 186 -7.60 9.12 -6.11
N PRO A 187 -7.65 9.26 -4.76
CA PRO A 187 -8.89 9.25 -3.99
C PRO A 187 -9.90 10.30 -4.43
N VAL A 188 -9.43 11.42 -5.00
CA VAL A 188 -10.26 12.59 -5.32
C VAL A 188 -10.40 12.81 -6.83
N TYR A 189 -10.08 11.80 -7.66
CA TYR A 189 -10.27 11.93 -9.11
C TYR A 189 -11.76 11.99 -9.50
N ASN A 190 -12.63 11.28 -8.78
CA ASN A 190 -14.09 11.33 -8.97
C ASN A 190 -14.87 11.03 -7.68
N ASP A 191 -16.19 11.21 -7.74
CA ASP A 191 -17.11 11.01 -6.61
C ASP A 191 -17.08 9.58 -6.05
N ASP A 192 -17.01 8.57 -6.91
CA ASP A 192 -16.93 7.18 -6.47
C ASP A 192 -15.65 6.90 -5.68
N ARG A 193 -14.51 7.43 -6.13
CA ARG A 193 -13.22 7.25 -5.46
C ARG A 193 -13.17 7.92 -4.10
N VAL A 194 -13.72 9.12 -3.96
CA VAL A 194 -13.70 9.82 -2.66
C VAL A 194 -14.62 9.12 -1.67
N LEU A 195 -15.76 8.58 -2.14
CA LEU A 195 -16.64 7.76 -1.32
C LEU A 195 -15.96 6.47 -0.85
N GLU A 196 -15.15 5.85 -1.68
CA GLU A 196 -14.42 4.63 -1.32
C GLU A 196 -13.26 4.92 -0.36
N TRP A 197 -12.52 6.02 -0.56
CA TRP A 197 -11.54 6.50 0.41
C TRP A 197 -12.17 6.86 1.76
N GLU A 198 -13.35 7.47 1.76
CA GLU A 198 -14.08 7.71 3.01
C GLU A 198 -14.50 6.43 3.71
N LYS A 199 -14.97 5.41 2.97
CA LYS A 199 -15.31 4.10 3.56
C LYS A 199 -14.07 3.46 4.20
N TYR A 200 -12.92 3.56 3.53
CA TYR A 200 -11.63 3.16 4.09
C TYR A 200 -11.33 3.89 5.41
N ALA A 201 -11.33 5.23 5.39
CA ALA A 201 -11.00 6.04 6.55
C ALA A 201 -11.99 5.84 7.72
N LYS A 202 -13.30 5.74 7.43
CA LYS A 202 -14.35 5.50 8.44
C LYS A 202 -14.33 4.08 9.01
N GLY A 203 -13.77 3.11 8.28
CA GLY A 203 -13.67 1.72 8.74
C GLY A 203 -12.60 1.51 9.82
N ILE A 204 -11.53 2.31 9.81
CA ILE A 204 -10.39 2.14 10.73
C ILE A 204 -10.78 2.26 12.21
N PRO A 205 -11.52 3.28 12.68
CA PRO A 205 -11.91 3.38 14.11
C PRO A 205 -12.73 2.19 14.61
N GLY A 206 -13.56 1.59 13.75
CA GLY A 206 -14.32 0.39 14.09
C GLY A 206 -13.41 -0.78 14.48
N LEU A 207 -12.20 -0.85 13.88
CA LEU A 207 -11.16 -1.80 14.29
C LEU A 207 -10.62 -1.51 15.69
N PHE A 208 -10.88 -0.36 16.29
CA PHE A 208 -10.47 -0.03 17.66
C PHE A 208 -11.67 0.15 18.60
N ARG A 209 -12.86 -0.30 18.20
CA ARG A 209 -14.12 -0.10 18.95
C ARG A 209 -14.33 1.38 19.30
N SER A 210 -14.00 2.25 18.35
CA SER A 210 -14.14 3.70 18.45
C SER A 210 -14.84 4.23 17.21
N ASP A 211 -15.08 5.54 17.20
CA ASP A 211 -15.62 6.30 16.08
C ASP A 211 -14.66 7.44 15.71
N LEU A 212 -14.78 7.99 14.51
CA LEU A 212 -14.09 9.24 14.15
C LEU A 212 -14.76 10.42 14.84
N LYS A 213 -13.95 11.40 15.27
CA LYS A 213 -14.46 12.71 15.72
C LYS A 213 -15.36 13.32 14.65
N GLU A 214 -16.50 13.88 15.07
CA GLU A 214 -17.48 14.45 14.14
C GLU A 214 -16.87 15.51 13.21
N ILE A 215 -15.89 16.28 13.69
CA ILE A 215 -15.23 17.31 12.90
C ILE A 215 -14.53 16.74 11.65
N VAL A 216 -13.93 15.54 11.74
CA VAL A 216 -13.33 14.87 10.57
C VAL A 216 -14.41 14.50 9.56
N ILE A 217 -15.56 14.02 10.04
CA ILE A 217 -16.66 13.56 9.18
C ILE A 217 -17.40 14.74 8.54
N LYS A 218 -17.75 15.76 9.32
CA LYS A 218 -18.61 16.88 8.90
C LYS A 218 -17.83 17.97 8.17
N ASP A 219 -16.53 18.11 8.41
CA ASP A 219 -15.70 19.15 7.79
C ASP A 219 -14.70 18.55 6.79
N ASP A 220 -13.73 17.76 7.25
CA ASP A 220 -12.60 17.31 6.40
C ASP A 220 -13.06 16.46 5.22
N PHE A 221 -13.94 15.48 5.44
CA PHE A 221 -14.49 14.66 4.35
C PHE A 221 -15.37 15.47 3.40
N GLN A 222 -16.13 16.44 3.89
CA GLN A 222 -16.88 17.34 3.00
C GLN A 222 -15.95 18.20 2.14
N LYS A 223 -14.85 18.69 2.71
CA LYS A 223 -13.81 19.40 1.95
C LYS A 223 -13.18 18.49 0.90
N ALA A 224 -12.90 17.22 1.22
CA ALA A 224 -12.39 16.23 0.28
C ALA A 224 -13.37 15.97 -0.88
N ARG A 225 -14.67 15.78 -0.60
CA ARG A 225 -15.71 15.66 -1.64
C ARG A 225 -15.78 16.89 -2.54
N LYS A 226 -15.57 18.10 -2.01
CA LYS A 226 -15.54 19.32 -2.84
C LYS A 226 -14.32 19.40 -3.78
N LEU A 227 -13.35 18.49 -3.63
CA LEU A 227 -12.25 18.34 -4.59
C LEU A 227 -12.70 17.56 -5.83
N THR A 228 -13.77 16.77 -5.75
CA THR A 228 -14.37 16.07 -6.88
C THR A 228 -15.35 17.00 -7.61
N GLY A 229 -15.43 16.91 -8.94
CA GLY A 229 -16.43 17.64 -9.74
C GLY A 229 -15.91 18.58 -10.84
N ASN A 230 -16.29 18.23 -12.07
CA ASN A 230 -16.68 19.02 -13.26
C ASN A 230 -15.89 20.18 -13.86
N ASN A 231 -14.72 20.57 -13.36
CA ASN A 231 -13.91 21.53 -14.15
C ASN A 231 -12.68 20.94 -14.86
N TYR A 232 -12.10 19.81 -14.44
CA TYR A 232 -10.92 19.28 -15.14
C TYR A 232 -10.68 17.78 -14.89
N PRO A 233 -11.30 16.79 -15.55
CA PRO A 233 -10.95 15.37 -15.32
C PRO A 233 -9.42 15.08 -15.43
N TRP A 234 -8.71 15.89 -16.21
CA TRP A 234 -7.27 15.80 -16.45
C TRP A 234 -6.35 16.35 -15.34
N HIS A 235 -6.85 17.16 -14.39
CA HIS A 235 -5.98 17.82 -13.40
C HIS A 235 -5.37 16.89 -12.35
N CYS A 236 -6.03 15.77 -12.05
CA CYS A 236 -5.47 14.72 -11.18
C CYS A 236 -4.70 13.67 -11.99
N ILE A 237 -5.00 13.51 -13.30
CA ILE A 237 -4.35 12.53 -14.19
C ILE A 237 -2.91 12.95 -14.54
N PHE A 238 -2.67 14.25 -14.74
CA PHE A 238 -1.37 14.78 -15.17
C PHE A 238 -0.68 15.67 -14.13
N GLY A 239 -1.12 15.64 -12.86
CA GLY A 239 -0.53 16.49 -11.83
C GLY A 239 -0.87 16.07 -10.40
N ARG A 240 -0.15 16.65 -9.43
CA ARG A 240 -0.31 16.40 -7.98
C ARG A 240 -1.35 17.29 -7.29
N LYS A 241 -2.04 18.14 -8.05
CA LYS A 241 -2.82 19.25 -7.47
C LYS A 241 -3.99 18.79 -6.61
N CYS A 242 -4.61 17.65 -6.94
CA CYS A 242 -5.77 17.15 -6.21
C CYS A 242 -5.34 16.51 -4.88
N GLU A 243 -4.27 15.75 -4.94
CA GLU A 243 -3.64 15.03 -3.84
C GLU A 243 -2.99 16.02 -2.88
N ASP A 244 -2.31 17.04 -3.41
CA ASP A 244 -1.78 18.16 -2.63
C ASP A 244 -2.87 18.86 -1.82
N ARG A 245 -4.08 19.01 -2.39
CA ARG A 245 -5.23 19.63 -1.70
C ARG A 245 -5.81 18.70 -0.64
N LEU A 246 -5.98 17.42 -0.95
CA LEU A 246 -6.43 16.41 0.01
C LEU A 246 -5.45 16.36 1.19
N ARG A 247 -4.16 16.27 0.92
CA ARG A 247 -3.09 16.31 1.91
C ARG A 247 -3.14 17.57 2.76
N LYS A 248 -3.35 18.76 2.17
CA LYS A 248 -3.47 20.00 2.94
C LYS A 248 -4.64 19.96 3.92
N ILE A 249 -5.77 19.35 3.55
CA ILE A 249 -6.91 19.13 4.46
C ILE A 249 -6.49 18.24 5.63
N LEU A 250 -5.85 17.10 5.35
CA LEU A 250 -5.40 16.15 6.37
C LEU A 250 -4.31 16.73 7.29
N LEU A 251 -3.33 17.43 6.73
CA LEU A 251 -2.28 18.13 7.48
C LEU A 251 -2.83 19.23 8.38
N HIS A 252 -3.85 19.97 7.92
CA HIS A 252 -4.54 20.95 8.74
C HIS A 252 -5.17 20.29 9.97
N ARG A 253 -5.87 19.17 9.79
CA ARG A 253 -6.44 18.39 10.91
C ARG A 253 -5.36 17.92 11.90
N LEU A 254 -4.25 17.40 11.39
CA LEU A 254 -3.13 16.94 12.22
C LEU A 254 -2.48 18.09 13.01
N LYS A 255 -2.42 19.30 12.44
CA LYS A 255 -1.95 20.50 13.14
C LYS A 255 -2.91 20.90 14.27
N GLU A 256 -4.22 20.89 14.01
CA GLU A 256 -5.22 21.23 15.03
C GLU A 256 -5.27 20.22 16.18
N SER A 257 -4.90 18.95 15.93
CA SER A 257 -4.86 17.91 16.97
C SER A 257 -3.51 17.79 17.70
N ASP A 258 -2.56 18.70 17.45
CA ASP A 258 -1.19 18.61 17.97
C ASP A 258 -0.52 17.25 17.64
N SER A 259 -0.81 16.73 16.44
CA SER A 259 -0.29 15.45 15.94
C SER A 259 0.41 15.63 14.59
N PHE A 260 0.92 16.84 14.33
CA PHE A 260 1.60 17.17 13.08
C PHE A 260 2.85 16.29 12.93
N PRO A 261 2.96 15.52 11.83
CA PRO A 261 4.08 14.60 11.65
C PRO A 261 5.36 15.36 11.31
N LYS A 262 6.48 14.90 11.86
CA LYS A 262 7.81 15.35 11.42
C LYS A 262 8.21 14.69 10.11
N TYR A 263 7.90 13.40 9.98
CA TYR A 263 8.07 12.65 8.76
C TYR A 263 7.22 13.22 7.61
N ASN A 264 7.84 13.34 6.43
CA ASN A 264 7.19 13.83 5.21
C ASN A 264 7.56 12.93 4.02
N PRO A 265 6.66 12.02 3.60
CA PRO A 265 6.93 11.06 2.50
C PRO A 265 7.23 11.72 1.15
N ILE A 266 6.74 12.95 0.91
CA ILE A 266 7.04 13.72 -0.31
C ILE A 266 8.54 14.02 -0.43
N GLN A 267 9.23 14.07 0.70
CA GLN A 267 10.66 14.28 0.78
C GLN A 267 11.41 12.96 0.81
N LYS A 268 10.93 11.88 0.18
CA LYS A 268 11.66 10.60 0.14
C LYS A 268 13.11 10.74 -0.32
N ASP A 269 13.39 11.64 -1.26
CA ASP A 269 14.74 11.93 -1.77
C ASP A 269 15.68 12.51 -0.70
N ARG A 270 15.15 12.97 0.44
CA ARG A 270 15.89 13.38 1.64
C ARG A 270 16.51 12.20 2.37
N TYR A 271 16.04 10.99 2.11
CA TYR A 271 16.48 9.75 2.76
C TYR A 271 16.95 8.73 1.69
N PRO A 272 17.96 9.05 0.86
CA PRO A 272 18.39 8.14 -0.20
C PRO A 272 18.92 6.85 0.45
N ALA A 273 18.36 5.69 0.12
CA ALA A 273 18.73 4.43 0.73
C ALA A 273 18.76 3.31 -0.31
N ALA A 274 19.66 2.35 -0.14
CA ALA A 274 19.76 1.19 -1.03
C ALA A 274 18.77 0.07 -0.66
N ASN A 275 18.29 0.07 0.58
CA ASN A 275 17.39 -0.95 1.14
C ASN A 275 16.51 -0.35 2.25
N CYS A 276 15.49 -1.10 2.65
CA CYS A 276 14.55 -0.68 3.68
C CYS A 276 15.20 -0.33 5.01
N GLN A 277 16.16 -1.14 5.48
CA GLN A 277 16.74 -0.94 6.80
C GLN A 277 17.53 0.37 6.89
N GLU A 278 18.28 0.68 5.83
CA GLU A 278 18.98 1.96 5.69
C GLU A 278 17.99 3.14 5.62
N TYR A 279 16.88 2.99 4.89
CA TYR A 279 15.84 4.01 4.81
C TYR A 279 15.28 4.35 6.19
N VAL A 280 14.87 3.33 6.94
CA VAL A 280 14.36 3.46 8.32
C VAL A 280 15.41 4.12 9.23
N GLN A 281 16.67 3.69 9.15
CA GLN A 281 17.75 4.28 9.96
C GLN A 281 17.90 5.78 9.69
N ARG A 282 17.92 6.21 8.42
CA ARG A 282 18.03 7.62 8.04
C ARG A 282 16.86 8.47 8.54
N VAL A 283 15.63 7.95 8.46
CA VAL A 283 14.44 8.65 8.96
C VAL A 283 14.49 8.82 10.49
N VAL A 284 14.98 7.79 11.22
CA VAL A 284 15.17 7.87 12.68
C VAL A 284 16.31 8.82 13.07
N GLU A 285 17.44 8.78 12.37
CA GLU A 285 18.58 9.68 12.62
C GLU A 285 18.19 11.16 12.49
N GLN A 286 17.28 11.46 11.56
CA GLN A 286 16.71 12.80 11.40
C GLN A 286 15.62 13.13 12.44
N LYS A 287 15.33 12.20 13.35
CA LYS A 287 14.35 12.31 14.45
C LYS A 287 12.92 12.53 13.95
N ASP A 288 12.62 12.03 12.76
CA ASP A 288 11.31 12.15 12.13
C ASP A 288 10.34 11.07 12.61
N ILE A 289 10.88 9.91 13.02
CA ILE A 289 10.17 8.87 13.78
C ILE A 289 11.00 8.43 15.01
N PRO A 290 10.35 7.99 16.11
CA PRO A 290 11.04 7.75 17.38
C PRO A 290 11.64 6.34 17.54
N PHE A 291 11.34 5.40 16.65
CA PHE A 291 11.74 4.00 16.78
C PHE A 291 12.35 3.49 15.47
N THR A 292 13.35 2.62 15.58
CA THR A 292 13.97 1.93 14.43
C THR A 292 13.44 0.50 14.34
N PRO A 293 12.33 0.24 13.63
CA PRO A 293 11.90 -1.14 13.38
C PRO A 293 12.94 -1.89 12.53
N ASP A 294 13.06 -3.19 12.80
CA ASP A 294 13.75 -4.12 11.92
C ASP A 294 12.81 -4.48 10.76
N CYS A 295 13.13 -4.07 9.53
CA CYS A 295 12.28 -4.31 8.36
C CYS A 295 12.05 -5.81 8.14
N GLY A 296 13.11 -6.61 8.35
CA GLY A 296 13.12 -8.06 8.24
C GLY A 296 12.05 -8.74 9.10
N LYS A 297 12.12 -8.45 10.39
CA LYS A 297 11.20 -8.97 11.40
C LYS A 297 9.79 -8.43 11.23
N SER A 298 9.65 -7.14 10.89
CA SER A 298 8.34 -6.52 10.65
C SER A 298 7.59 -7.23 9.52
N TRP A 299 8.29 -7.49 8.41
CA TRP A 299 7.74 -8.25 7.30
C TRP A 299 7.41 -9.68 7.67
N LYS A 300 8.31 -10.37 8.38
CA LYS A 300 8.06 -11.74 8.82
C LYS A 300 6.80 -11.86 9.68
N ILE A 301 6.62 -10.94 10.63
CA ILE A 301 5.41 -10.88 11.47
C ILE A 301 4.18 -10.67 10.60
N TYR A 302 4.20 -9.67 9.73
CA TYR A 302 3.07 -9.34 8.84
C TYR A 302 2.72 -10.51 7.91
N LYS A 303 3.70 -11.03 7.19
CA LYS A 303 3.58 -12.14 6.24
C LYS A 303 2.98 -13.37 6.92
N GLN A 304 3.51 -13.76 8.08
CA GLN A 304 3.01 -14.93 8.80
C GLN A 304 1.52 -14.78 9.14
N VAL A 305 1.13 -13.64 9.74
CA VAL A 305 -0.27 -13.41 10.12
C VAL A 305 -1.17 -13.35 8.88
N SER A 306 -0.76 -12.61 7.85
CA SER A 306 -1.51 -12.46 6.59
C SER A 306 -1.73 -13.82 5.92
N LEU A 307 -0.66 -14.61 5.73
CA LEU A 307 -0.74 -15.95 5.14
C LEU A 307 -1.65 -16.89 5.94
N ASP A 308 -1.57 -16.87 7.27
CA ASP A 308 -2.43 -17.71 8.09
C ASP A 308 -3.91 -17.32 7.99
N VAL A 309 -4.21 -16.03 7.81
CA VAL A 309 -5.58 -15.57 7.55
C VAL A 309 -6.05 -15.99 6.16
N TRP A 310 -5.23 -15.80 5.13
CA TRP A 310 -5.51 -16.27 3.78
C TRP A 310 -5.82 -17.77 3.73
N LYS A 311 -4.99 -18.60 4.38
CA LYS A 311 -5.22 -20.05 4.51
C LYS A 311 -6.58 -20.34 5.13
N ARG A 312 -6.90 -19.66 6.23
CA ARG A 312 -8.13 -19.91 7.00
C ARG A 312 -9.39 -19.49 6.27
N LEU A 313 -9.38 -18.34 5.58
CA LEU A 313 -10.55 -17.81 4.87
C LEU A 313 -10.72 -18.38 3.46
N GLY A 314 -9.80 -19.27 3.07
CA GLY A 314 -9.69 -19.84 1.74
C GLY A 314 -8.89 -18.91 0.84
N TYR A 315 -7.79 -19.41 0.29
CA TYR A 315 -7.04 -18.69 -0.73
C TYR A 315 -7.94 -18.42 -1.94
N PHE A 316 -8.05 -17.14 -2.32
CA PHE A 316 -8.54 -16.69 -3.63
C PHE A 316 -9.75 -17.50 -4.14
N GLN A 317 -10.91 -17.31 -3.50
CA GLN A 317 -12.18 -18.05 -3.64
C GLN A 317 -12.73 -18.31 -5.06
N ASP A 318 -12.10 -17.82 -6.13
CA ASP A 318 -12.49 -18.08 -7.51
C ASP A 318 -11.39 -18.89 -8.20
N GLU A 319 -11.65 -20.18 -8.44
CA GLU A 319 -10.71 -21.10 -9.10
C GLU A 319 -10.30 -20.64 -10.51
N ASN A 320 -11.12 -19.84 -11.19
CA ASN A 320 -10.78 -19.22 -12.49
C ASN A 320 -9.94 -17.94 -12.32
N SER A 321 -9.99 -17.32 -11.15
CA SER A 321 -9.10 -16.22 -10.72
C SER A 321 -7.82 -16.72 -10.02
N ARG A 322 -7.73 -18.03 -9.72
CA ARG A 322 -6.58 -18.75 -9.10
C ARG A 322 -5.29 -18.73 -9.92
N LYS A 323 -5.22 -17.86 -10.92
CA LYS A 323 -4.08 -17.56 -11.81
C LYS A 323 -2.94 -16.83 -11.10
N GLN A 324 -2.86 -16.98 -9.79
CA GLN A 324 -2.03 -16.19 -8.91
C GLN A 324 -1.00 -17.12 -8.30
N ILE A 325 0.22 -16.94 -8.80
CA ILE A 325 1.46 -17.63 -8.47
C ILE A 325 1.46 -18.15 -7.04
N GLN A 326 1.88 -19.41 -6.84
CA GLN A 326 2.09 -19.98 -5.51
C GLN A 326 2.96 -19.02 -4.68
N LEU A 327 2.41 -18.55 -3.56
CA LEU A 327 3.11 -17.66 -2.65
C LEU A 327 4.43 -18.30 -2.21
N TYR A 328 5.49 -17.49 -2.16
CA TYR A 328 6.83 -17.96 -1.86
C TYR A 328 6.95 -18.37 -0.38
N GLY A 329 7.42 -19.60 -0.14
CA GLY A 329 7.57 -20.14 1.22
C GLY A 329 8.81 -19.65 1.98
N GLY A 330 9.76 -18.97 1.32
CA GLY A 330 11.02 -18.54 1.93
C GLY A 330 10.96 -17.16 2.59
N ASP A 331 11.96 -16.86 3.44
CA ASP A 331 12.10 -15.62 4.21
C ASP A 331 13.27 -14.72 3.70
N ASP A 332 13.79 -14.98 2.50
CA ASP A 332 14.98 -14.34 1.93
C ASP A 332 14.71 -12.97 1.26
N LEU A 333 13.53 -12.37 1.46
CA LEU A 333 13.17 -11.04 0.93
C LEU A 333 14.27 -10.00 1.22
N TRP A 334 14.90 -10.13 2.38
CA TRP A 334 15.91 -9.23 2.95
C TRP A 334 17.35 -9.62 2.62
N GLN A 335 17.56 -10.71 1.88
CA GLN A 335 18.88 -11.08 1.38
C GLN A 335 19.10 -10.36 0.06
N ASN A 336 20.13 -9.50 0.02
CA ASN A 336 20.55 -8.80 -1.18
C ASN A 336 20.85 -9.82 -2.30
N LEU A 337 20.05 -9.77 -3.37
CA LEU A 337 20.34 -10.40 -4.66
C LEU A 337 20.43 -9.37 -5.76
#